data_AF-A0A962NNP7-F1
#
_entry.id   AF-A0A962NNP7-F1
#
_cell.length_a   1.000
_cell.length_b   1.000
_cell.length_c   1.000
_cell.angle_alpha   90.00
_cell.angle_beta   90.00
_cell.angle_gamma   90.00
#
_symmetry.space_group_name_H-M   'P 1'
#
loop_
_entity.id
_entity.type
_entity.pdbx_description
1 polymer ?
#
loop_
_entity_poly.entity_id
_entity_poly.type
_entity_poly.pdbx_seq_one_letter_code
_entity_poly.pdbx_strand_id
1 'polypeptide(L)'
;MHDTRLRMTLYPTVLFAFLATVLVLTDWDLWWGDLLFRLEGGSWALRDAWVTNQLIHDRGRDLVAVMTLALLLAIAMSFALRRLHAWRRPLLYLLCSALISVAIVNIMKDTTGVDCPWDLSRYGGDKEYVGLFDSLPEGQDAGRCFPAGHASGAYCWLGLYFLALRYRPAWRHAVLGAVLTLGLTFGIAQQLRGAHFISHDIWTIYICWMSAALCYYWVFRLGREQAPAPAPLASGPED
;
A
#
# COMPACT_ATOMS: atom_id res chain seq x y z
N MET A 1 -19.54 -2.12 -17.88
CA MET A 1 -18.25 -2.83 -17.63
C MET A 1 -17.03 -1.89 -17.70
N HIS A 2 -17.02 -0.87 -18.58
CA HIS A 2 -16.04 0.25 -18.53
C HIS A 2 -16.13 1.09 -17.25
N ASP A 3 -17.36 1.32 -16.79
CA ASP A 3 -17.69 2.16 -15.64
C ASP A 3 -16.99 1.70 -14.34
N THR A 4 -17.01 0.42 -14.01
CA THR A 4 -16.36 -0.10 -12.80
C THR A 4 -14.83 0.05 -12.82
N ARG A 5 -14.19 0.00 -14.00
CA ARG A 5 -12.75 0.19 -14.15
C ARG A 5 -12.37 1.63 -13.80
N LEU A 6 -13.09 2.55 -14.42
CA LEU A 6 -12.93 3.98 -14.19
C LEU A 6 -13.15 4.28 -12.71
N ARG A 7 -14.20 3.77 -12.07
CA ARG A 7 -14.47 4.04 -10.65
C ARG A 7 -13.35 3.58 -9.70
N MET A 8 -12.71 2.44 -9.95
CA MET A 8 -11.68 1.88 -9.06
C MET A 8 -10.28 2.47 -9.25
N THR A 9 -10.04 3.22 -10.34
CA THR A 9 -8.80 3.98 -10.55
C THR A 9 -9.06 5.47 -10.41
N LEU A 10 -10.04 6.03 -11.13
CA LEU A 10 -10.37 7.45 -11.12
C LEU A 10 -10.77 7.96 -9.75
N TYR A 11 -11.68 7.31 -9.02
CA TYR A 11 -12.11 7.85 -7.72
C TYR A 11 -10.98 7.87 -6.70
N PRO A 12 -10.19 6.79 -6.52
CA PRO A 12 -9.02 6.85 -5.66
C PRO A 12 -7.96 7.84 -6.14
N THR A 13 -7.75 8.01 -7.45
CA THR A 13 -6.83 9.02 -8.00
C THR A 13 -7.31 10.44 -7.75
N VAL A 14 -8.59 10.74 -7.94
CA VAL A 14 -9.15 12.07 -7.67
C VAL A 14 -9.10 12.37 -6.17
N LEU A 15 -9.46 11.41 -5.32
CA LEU A 15 -9.35 11.54 -3.87
C LEU A 15 -7.90 11.76 -3.44
N PHE A 16 -6.98 10.95 -3.95
CA PHE A 16 -5.55 11.09 -3.68
C PHE A 16 -5.04 12.45 -4.14
N ALA A 17 -5.35 12.88 -5.37
CA ALA A 17 -4.91 14.17 -5.89
C ALA A 17 -5.43 15.32 -5.03
N PHE A 18 -6.69 15.25 -4.59
CA PHE A 18 -7.26 16.22 -3.66
C PHE A 18 -6.51 16.23 -2.33
N LEU A 19 -6.35 15.06 -1.68
CA LEU A 19 -5.67 14.95 -0.38
C LEU A 19 -4.19 15.37 -0.47
N ALA A 20 -3.46 14.92 -1.48
CA ALA A 20 -2.07 15.28 -1.72
C ALA A 20 -1.92 16.79 -1.99
N THR A 21 -2.84 17.39 -2.77
CA THR A 21 -2.84 18.84 -3.00
C THR A 21 -3.09 19.59 -1.70
N VAL A 22 -4.07 19.17 -0.90
CA VAL A 22 -4.31 19.79 0.41
C VAL A 22 -3.07 19.67 1.29
N LEU A 23 -2.44 18.50 1.39
CA LEU A 23 -1.25 18.29 2.23
C LEU A 23 0.01 19.01 1.73
N VAL A 24 0.12 19.28 0.43
CA VAL A 24 1.26 20.04 -0.13
C VAL A 24 1.04 21.55 0.00
N LEU A 25 -0.20 22.02 -0.19
CA LEU A 25 -0.54 23.45 -0.11
C LEU A 25 -0.76 23.92 1.33
N THR A 26 -0.90 23.00 2.27
CA THR A 26 -1.04 23.30 3.69
C THR A 26 0.11 22.63 4.43
N ASP A 27 0.66 23.28 5.44
CA ASP A 27 1.70 22.68 6.30
C ASP A 27 1.13 21.61 7.25
N TRP A 28 0.18 20.80 6.78
CA TRP A 28 -0.58 19.85 7.60
C TRP A 28 0.31 18.76 8.17
N ASP A 29 1.32 18.31 7.43
CA ASP A 29 2.31 17.35 7.92
C ASP A 29 3.05 17.93 9.14
N LEU A 30 3.50 19.19 9.07
CA LEU A 30 4.15 19.87 10.18
C LEU A 30 3.18 20.16 11.32
N TRP A 31 1.97 20.64 11.03
CA TRP A 31 0.96 20.91 12.06
C TRP A 31 0.60 19.64 12.85
N TRP A 32 0.44 18.51 12.14
CA TRP A 32 0.15 17.23 12.77
C TRP A 32 1.35 16.71 13.57
N GLY A 33 2.56 16.80 13.01
CA GLY A 33 3.79 16.45 13.71
C GLY A 33 3.98 17.26 14.99
N ASP A 34 3.79 18.58 14.93
CA ASP A 34 3.83 19.51 16.07
C ASP A 34 2.79 19.15 17.14
N LEU A 35 1.61 18.70 16.73
CA LEU A 35 0.58 18.26 17.66
C LEU A 35 1.03 16.99 18.40
N LEU A 36 1.45 15.95 17.68
CA LEU A 36 1.91 14.69 18.28
C LEU A 36 3.11 14.92 19.20
N PHE A 37 4.11 15.66 18.72
CA PHE A 37 5.31 15.97 19.49
C PHE A 37 5.00 16.71 20.79
N ARG A 38 4.06 17.66 20.78
CA ARG A 38 3.60 18.34 22.00
C ARG A 38 2.79 17.43 22.92
N LEU A 39 1.93 16.58 22.37
CA LEU A 39 1.16 15.60 23.17
C LEU A 39 2.08 14.57 23.85
N GLU A 40 3.24 14.30 23.27
CA GLU A 40 4.29 13.45 23.84
C GLU A 40 5.27 14.22 24.76
N GLY A 41 5.00 15.49 25.05
CA GLY A 41 5.76 16.29 26.02
C GLY A 41 7.00 16.98 25.47
N GLY A 42 7.08 17.20 24.15
CA GLY A 42 8.24 17.84 23.50
C GLY A 42 9.40 16.89 23.22
N SER A 43 9.10 15.60 23.13
CA SER A 43 10.00 14.56 22.65
C SER A 43 9.19 13.44 22.00
N TRP A 44 9.80 12.62 21.14
CA TRP A 44 9.15 11.41 20.61
C TRP A 44 9.17 10.29 21.66
N ALA A 45 8.44 10.46 22.76
CA ALA A 45 8.38 9.53 23.88
C ALA A 45 7.90 8.13 23.46
N LEU A 46 7.09 8.05 22.39
CA LEU A 46 6.60 6.81 21.83
C LEU A 46 7.51 6.23 20.74
N ARG A 47 8.69 6.80 20.47
CA ARG A 47 9.67 6.24 19.51
C ARG A 47 10.07 4.80 19.83
N ASP A 48 10.38 4.55 21.10
CA ASP A 48 10.91 3.29 21.62
C ASP A 48 9.96 2.57 22.58
N ALA A 49 8.74 3.08 22.74
CA ALA A 49 7.73 2.42 23.55
C ALA A 49 7.46 0.99 23.04
N TRP A 50 7.23 0.06 23.98
CA TRP A 50 7.01 -1.36 23.64
C TRP A 50 5.92 -1.56 22.60
N VAL A 51 4.80 -0.80 22.72
CA VAL A 51 3.65 -0.94 21.83
C VAL A 51 3.95 -0.49 20.40
N THR A 52 4.62 0.65 20.22
CA THR A 52 4.90 1.21 18.89
C THR A 52 6.10 0.56 18.23
N ASN A 53 7.18 0.30 18.99
CA ASN A 53 8.43 -0.24 18.46
C ASN A 53 8.43 -1.78 18.40
N GLN A 54 8.23 -2.46 19.52
CA GLN A 54 8.35 -3.93 19.53
C GLN A 54 7.10 -4.60 18.97
N LEU A 55 5.91 -4.21 19.43
CA LEU A 55 4.68 -4.86 19.01
C LEU A 55 4.29 -4.46 17.58
N ILE A 56 4.06 -3.17 17.33
CA ILE A 56 3.52 -2.74 16.02
C ILE A 56 4.60 -2.70 14.94
N HIS A 57 5.79 -2.20 15.26
CA HIS A 57 6.87 -2.13 14.27
C HIS A 57 7.55 -3.49 14.05
N ASP A 58 8.13 -4.12 15.08
CA ASP A 58 8.86 -5.38 14.88
C ASP A 58 7.93 -6.56 14.60
N ARG A 59 6.94 -6.84 15.46
CA ARG A 59 6.03 -7.97 15.20
C ARG A 59 5.10 -7.72 14.02
N GLY A 60 4.80 -6.45 13.71
CA GLY A 60 4.11 -6.11 12.48
C GLY A 60 4.91 -6.48 11.23
N ARG A 61 6.22 -6.23 11.22
CA ARG A 61 7.12 -6.67 10.14
C ARG A 61 7.16 -8.19 10.03
N ASP A 62 7.28 -8.89 11.16
CA ASP A 62 7.29 -10.36 11.21
C ASP A 62 5.98 -10.94 10.68
N LEU A 63 4.84 -10.35 11.03
CA LEU A 63 3.53 -10.75 10.50
C LEU A 63 3.49 -10.65 8.97
N VAL A 64 3.95 -9.54 8.40
CA VAL A 64 4.02 -9.36 6.93
C VAL A 64 4.95 -10.39 6.29
N ALA A 65 6.09 -10.69 6.92
CA ALA A 65 7.00 -11.72 6.44
C ALA A 65 6.33 -13.12 6.44
N VAL A 66 5.62 -13.47 7.51
CA VAL A 66 4.86 -14.73 7.62
C VAL A 66 3.75 -14.80 6.57
N MET A 67 2.99 -13.72 6.35
CA MET A 67 1.96 -13.67 5.31
C MET A 67 2.56 -13.85 3.90
N THR A 68 3.71 -13.24 3.65
CA THR A 68 4.44 -13.38 2.38
C THR A 68 4.94 -14.81 2.18
N LEU A 69 5.52 -15.41 3.22
CA LEU A 69 5.94 -16.82 3.19
C LEU A 69 4.76 -17.76 2.93
N ALA A 70 3.62 -17.54 3.60
CA ALA A 70 2.40 -18.31 3.39
C ALA A 70 1.90 -18.20 1.93
N LEU A 71 1.98 -17.01 1.33
CA LEU A 71 1.67 -16.81 -0.09
C LEU A 71 2.64 -17.58 -1.00
N LEU A 72 3.94 -17.52 -0.76
CA LEU A 72 4.94 -18.27 -1.53
C LEU A 72 4.72 -19.78 -1.44
N LEU A 73 4.42 -20.29 -0.24
CA LEU A 73 4.07 -21.70 -0.03
C LEU A 73 2.78 -22.07 -0.77
N ALA A 74 1.75 -21.22 -0.74
CA ALA A 74 0.51 -21.44 -1.50
C ALA A 74 0.77 -21.49 -3.01
N ILE A 75 1.65 -20.63 -3.52
CA ILE A 75 2.08 -20.65 -4.93
C ILE A 75 2.79 -21.97 -5.24
N ALA A 76 3.78 -22.38 -4.43
CA ALA A 76 4.50 -23.64 -4.63
C ALA A 76 3.54 -24.84 -4.62
N MET A 77 2.63 -24.91 -3.65
CA MET A 77 1.60 -25.95 -3.58
C MET A 77 0.65 -25.92 -4.78
N SER A 78 0.42 -24.76 -5.42
CA SER A 78 -0.38 -24.66 -6.65
C SER A 78 0.29 -25.27 -7.89
N PHE A 79 1.59 -25.57 -7.83
CA PHE A 79 2.31 -26.33 -8.85
C PHE A 79 2.32 -27.84 -8.57
N ALA A 80 2.29 -28.23 -7.30
CA ALA A 80 2.32 -29.64 -6.89
C ALA A 80 0.91 -30.28 -6.81
N LEU A 81 -0.11 -29.53 -6.39
CA LEU A 81 -1.43 -30.07 -6.07
C LEU A 81 -2.47 -29.67 -7.11
N ARG A 82 -3.01 -30.65 -7.83
CA ARG A 82 -4.01 -30.45 -8.90
C ARG A 82 -5.23 -29.62 -8.45
N ARG A 83 -5.68 -29.79 -7.20
CA ARG A 83 -6.80 -29.03 -6.60
C ARG A 83 -6.54 -27.52 -6.48
N LEU A 84 -5.27 -27.10 -6.48
CA LEU A 84 -4.86 -25.71 -6.34
C LEU A 84 -4.47 -25.03 -7.67
N HIS A 85 -4.46 -25.76 -8.79
CA HIS A 85 -4.07 -25.21 -10.09
C HIS A 85 -4.91 -23.99 -10.49
N ALA A 86 -6.21 -24.01 -10.20
CA ALA A 86 -7.12 -22.90 -10.46
C ALA A 86 -6.75 -21.60 -9.70
N TRP A 87 -6.04 -21.72 -8.58
CA TRP A 87 -5.61 -20.60 -7.74
C TRP A 87 -4.22 -20.05 -8.10
N ARG A 88 -3.47 -20.71 -8.99
CA ARG A 88 -2.11 -20.27 -9.37
C ARG A 88 -2.10 -18.84 -9.92
N ARG A 89 -2.99 -18.52 -10.87
CA ARG A 89 -3.09 -17.16 -11.45
C ARG A 89 -3.47 -16.10 -10.38
N PRO A 90 -4.50 -16.29 -9.54
CA PRO A 90 -4.78 -15.43 -8.38
C PRO A 90 -3.60 -15.20 -7.44
N LEU A 91 -2.88 -16.26 -7.06
CA LEU A 91 -1.77 -16.17 -6.11
C LEU A 91 -0.57 -15.42 -6.73
N LEU A 92 -0.25 -15.70 -8.00
CA LEU A 92 0.81 -14.97 -8.72
C LEU A 92 0.45 -13.50 -8.91
N TYR A 93 -0.82 -13.17 -9.21
CA TYR A 93 -1.29 -11.79 -9.23
C TYR A 93 -1.04 -11.09 -7.89
N LEU A 94 -1.43 -11.73 -6.79
CA LEU A 94 -1.28 -11.15 -5.46
C LEU A 94 0.18 -10.88 -5.15
N LEU A 95 1.07 -11.85 -5.42
CA LEU A 95 2.51 -11.71 -5.24
C LEU A 95 3.06 -10.56 -6.09
N CYS A 96 2.78 -10.54 -7.40
CA CYS A 96 3.27 -9.48 -8.28
C CYS A 96 2.78 -8.10 -7.83
N SER A 97 1.51 -7.96 -7.48
CA SER A 97 0.98 -6.67 -7.01
C SER A 97 1.63 -6.21 -5.70
N ALA A 98 1.89 -7.12 -4.76
CA ALA A 98 2.53 -6.80 -3.51
C ALA A 98 4.01 -6.39 -3.73
N LEU A 99 4.75 -7.15 -4.54
CA LEU A 99 6.14 -6.85 -4.87
C LEU A 99 6.29 -5.52 -5.62
N ILE A 100 5.42 -5.24 -6.60
CA ILE A 100 5.43 -3.97 -7.32
C ILE A 100 5.14 -2.81 -6.36
N SER A 101 4.19 -2.96 -5.45
CA SER A 101 3.86 -1.93 -4.45
C SER A 101 5.08 -1.60 -3.58
N VAL A 102 5.70 -2.63 -2.99
CA VAL A 102 6.87 -2.48 -2.12
C VAL A 102 8.09 -1.96 -2.90
N ALA A 103 8.29 -2.41 -4.13
CA ALA A 103 9.37 -1.94 -4.99
C ALA A 103 9.25 -0.45 -5.30
N ILE A 104 8.07 0.03 -5.69
CA ILE A 104 7.84 1.47 -5.96
C ILE A 104 8.11 2.29 -4.69
N VAL A 105 7.57 1.86 -3.55
CA VAL A 105 7.80 2.56 -2.27
C VAL A 105 9.29 2.61 -1.94
N ASN A 106 10.01 1.49 -2.02
CA ASN A 106 11.44 1.46 -1.72
C ASN A 106 12.27 2.30 -2.70
N ILE A 107 11.97 2.27 -4.00
CA ILE A 107 12.66 3.12 -4.98
C ILE A 107 12.45 4.59 -4.63
N MET A 108 11.22 5.01 -4.34
CA MET A 108 10.94 6.40 -3.97
C MET A 108 11.63 6.80 -2.66
N LYS A 109 11.72 5.90 -1.68
CA LYS A 109 12.48 6.15 -0.44
C LYS A 109 13.96 6.43 -0.71
N ASP A 110 14.51 5.85 -1.76
CA ASP A 110 15.93 5.96 -2.06
C ASP A 110 16.24 7.16 -2.95
N THR A 111 15.23 7.72 -3.63
CA THR A 111 15.40 8.80 -4.59
C THR A 111 14.84 10.15 -4.13
N THR A 112 13.96 10.19 -3.12
CA THR A 112 13.29 11.44 -2.71
C THR A 112 14.07 12.26 -1.70
N GLY A 113 14.97 11.64 -0.92
CA GLY A 113 15.81 12.35 0.04
C GLY A 113 15.08 12.95 1.25
N VAL A 114 13.79 12.64 1.43
CA VAL A 114 12.96 13.21 2.51
C VAL A 114 13.31 12.57 3.85
N ASP A 115 13.61 13.44 4.82
CA ASP A 115 13.97 13.08 6.19
C ASP A 115 12.78 12.67 7.05
N CYS A 116 13.06 11.88 8.10
CA CYS A 116 12.06 11.47 9.07
C CYS A 116 11.80 12.63 10.03
N PRO A 117 10.54 12.81 10.52
CA PRO A 117 10.24 13.82 11.52
C PRO A 117 11.19 13.80 12.73
N TRP A 118 11.56 12.63 13.26
CA TRP A 118 12.45 12.52 14.42
C TRP A 118 13.87 13.02 14.19
N ASP A 119 14.30 13.23 12.94
CA ASP A 119 15.65 13.67 12.57
C ASP A 119 15.66 15.20 12.36
N LEU A 120 14.48 15.83 12.30
CA LEU A 120 14.37 17.27 12.05
C LEU A 120 14.68 18.07 13.31
N SER A 121 15.39 19.17 13.15
CA SER A 121 15.71 20.16 14.19
C SER A 121 14.46 20.69 14.91
N ARG A 122 13.35 20.82 14.17
CA ARG A 122 12.03 21.16 14.71
C ARG A 122 11.57 20.23 15.84
N TYR A 123 11.98 18.97 15.80
CA TYR A 123 11.57 17.92 16.74
C TYR A 123 12.74 17.37 17.56
N GLY A 124 13.81 18.16 17.72
CA GLY A 124 14.99 17.81 18.53
C GLY A 124 16.07 16.99 17.81
N GLY A 125 15.98 16.83 16.49
CA GLY A 125 17.05 16.30 15.65
C GLY A 125 18.02 17.39 15.18
N ASP A 126 18.74 17.13 14.09
CA ASP A 126 19.80 17.99 13.54
C ASP A 126 19.59 18.38 12.07
N LYS A 127 18.56 17.86 11.41
CA LYS A 127 18.27 18.14 9.99
C LYS A 127 17.26 19.26 9.77
N GLU A 128 17.42 20.01 8.69
CA GLU A 128 16.41 20.99 8.27
C GLU A 128 15.23 20.28 7.58
N TYR A 129 14.02 20.82 7.75
CA TYR A 129 12.86 20.32 7.03
C TYR A 129 12.93 20.72 5.57
N VAL A 130 12.86 19.71 4.69
CA VAL A 130 12.87 19.86 3.24
C VAL A 130 11.61 19.19 2.70
N GLY A 131 10.79 19.94 1.95
CA GLY A 131 9.60 19.40 1.33
C GLY A 131 9.95 18.42 0.19
N LEU A 132 8.96 17.61 -0.21
CA LEU A 132 9.14 16.58 -1.24
C LEU A 132 9.68 17.10 -2.59
N PHE A 133 9.37 18.36 -2.93
CA PHE A 133 9.74 18.97 -4.20
C PHE A 133 10.86 20.00 -4.07
N ASP A 134 11.42 20.15 -2.87
CA ASP A 134 12.48 21.11 -2.58
C ASP A 134 13.86 20.47 -2.75
N SER A 135 14.88 21.31 -2.96
CA SER A 135 16.27 20.84 -3.06
C SER A 135 16.87 20.60 -1.69
N LEU A 136 17.60 19.49 -1.54
CA LEU A 136 18.35 19.19 -0.32
C LEU A 136 19.45 20.24 -0.08
N PRO A 137 19.55 20.84 1.12
CA PRO A 137 20.62 21.78 1.47
C PRO A 137 22.02 21.17 1.34
N GLU A 138 23.01 22.01 1.04
CA GLU A 138 24.41 21.58 1.04
C GLU A 138 24.84 21.09 2.44
N GLY A 139 25.45 19.90 2.49
CA GLY A 139 25.94 19.31 3.73
C GLY A 139 24.92 18.50 4.55
N GLN A 140 23.65 18.44 4.13
CA GLN A 140 22.65 17.54 4.71
C GLN A 140 22.61 16.21 3.95
N ASP A 141 22.72 15.09 4.66
CA ASP A 141 22.56 13.76 4.05
C ASP A 141 21.10 13.48 3.71
N ALA A 142 20.87 12.86 2.55
CA ALA A 142 19.53 12.51 2.05
C ALA A 142 18.80 11.51 2.97
N GLY A 143 17.58 11.85 3.36
CA GLY A 143 16.68 11.00 4.12
C GLY A 143 16.05 9.87 3.29
N ARG A 144 15.46 8.89 3.99
CA ARG A 144 14.80 7.72 3.38
C ARG A 144 13.43 7.45 3.98
N CYS A 145 12.64 8.50 4.22
CA CYS A 145 11.42 8.41 5.01
C CYS A 145 10.13 8.56 4.19
N PHE A 146 10.20 8.97 2.92
CA PHE A 146 9.05 9.10 2.05
C PHE A 146 9.10 8.12 0.87
N PRO A 147 8.03 7.37 0.54
CA PRO A 147 6.78 7.18 1.29
C PRO A 147 6.95 6.26 2.51
N ALA A 148 5.84 6.05 3.25
CA ALA A 148 5.83 5.26 4.48
C ALA A 148 6.10 3.76 4.21
N GLY A 149 7.31 3.31 4.51
CA GLY A 149 7.77 1.95 4.21
C GLY A 149 7.08 0.87 5.05
N HIS A 150 6.93 1.09 6.36
CA HIS A 150 6.29 0.11 7.25
C HIS A 150 4.82 -0.11 6.87
N ALA A 151 4.08 0.98 6.63
CA ALA A 151 2.69 0.93 6.18
C ALA A 151 2.53 0.19 4.84
N SER A 152 3.51 0.28 3.93
CA SER A 152 3.48 -0.43 2.65
C SER A 152 3.42 -1.94 2.82
N GLY A 153 4.02 -2.49 3.88
CA GLY A 153 3.98 -3.93 4.18
C GLY A 153 2.57 -4.45 4.48
N ALA A 154 1.68 -3.59 4.99
CA ALA A 154 0.27 -3.89 5.17
C ALA A 154 -0.53 -3.58 3.90
N TYR A 155 -0.36 -2.38 3.33
CA TYR A 155 -1.15 -1.95 2.17
C TYR A 155 -0.85 -2.73 0.89
N CYS A 156 0.31 -3.37 0.76
CA CYS A 156 0.61 -4.25 -0.39
C CYS A 156 -0.39 -5.43 -0.52
N TRP A 157 -1.12 -5.75 0.55
CA TRP A 157 -2.18 -6.76 0.56
C TRP A 157 -3.54 -6.26 0.04
N LEU A 158 -3.65 -5.00 -0.41
CA LEU A 158 -4.86 -4.49 -1.07
C LEU A 158 -5.26 -5.31 -2.31
N GLY A 159 -4.34 -6.09 -2.90
CA GLY A 159 -4.68 -7.10 -3.92
C GLY A 159 -5.75 -8.12 -3.46
N LEU A 160 -5.83 -8.41 -2.16
CA LEU A 160 -6.86 -9.28 -1.59
C LEU A 160 -8.27 -8.72 -1.78
N TYR A 161 -8.44 -7.40 -1.73
CA TYR A 161 -9.73 -6.76 -2.02
C TYR A 161 -10.19 -7.07 -3.45
N PHE A 162 -9.29 -6.99 -4.44
CA PHE A 162 -9.60 -7.29 -5.84
C PHE A 162 -9.88 -8.78 -6.07
N LEU A 163 -9.17 -9.68 -5.36
CA LEU A 163 -9.49 -11.10 -5.37
C LEU A 163 -10.86 -11.38 -4.73
N ALA A 164 -11.16 -10.78 -3.59
CA ALA A 164 -12.47 -10.90 -2.95
C ALA A 164 -13.58 -10.36 -3.87
N LEU A 165 -13.36 -9.20 -4.49
CA LEU A 165 -14.28 -8.64 -5.49
C LEU A 165 -14.55 -9.60 -6.66
N ARG A 166 -13.55 -10.37 -7.10
CA ARG A 166 -13.67 -11.33 -8.21
C ARG A 166 -14.36 -12.64 -7.79
N TYR A 167 -13.96 -13.20 -6.65
CA TYR A 167 -14.27 -14.59 -6.28
C TYR A 167 -15.23 -14.72 -5.10
N ARG A 168 -15.29 -13.73 -4.20
CA ARG A 168 -16.14 -13.71 -2.99
C ARG A 168 -16.69 -12.29 -2.71
N PRO A 169 -17.53 -11.71 -3.60
CA PRO A 169 -17.87 -10.28 -3.53
C PRO A 169 -18.51 -9.84 -2.21
N ALA A 170 -19.20 -10.74 -1.51
CA ALA A 170 -19.79 -10.48 -0.20
C ALA A 170 -18.75 -10.09 0.87
N TRP A 171 -17.51 -10.57 0.74
CA TRP A 171 -16.43 -10.34 1.71
C TRP A 171 -15.53 -9.16 1.36
N ARG A 172 -15.72 -8.50 0.20
CA ARG A 172 -14.81 -7.48 -0.30
C ARG A 172 -14.59 -6.33 0.68
N HIS A 173 -15.66 -5.85 1.32
CA HIS A 173 -15.57 -4.71 2.25
C HIS A 173 -14.95 -5.13 3.59
N ALA A 174 -15.19 -6.36 4.05
CA ALA A 174 -14.53 -6.89 5.24
C ALA A 174 -13.02 -7.06 5.01
N VAL A 175 -12.61 -7.59 3.85
CA VAL A 175 -11.20 -7.71 3.46
C VAL A 175 -10.55 -6.34 3.34
N LEU A 176 -11.21 -5.39 2.68
CA LEU A 176 -10.71 -4.02 2.57
C LEU A 176 -10.55 -3.39 3.96
N GLY A 177 -11.56 -3.48 4.83
CA GLY A 177 -11.51 -2.95 6.19
C GLY A 177 -10.36 -3.56 7.00
N ALA A 178 -10.11 -4.86 6.89
CA ALA A 178 -9.01 -5.53 7.57
C ALA A 178 -7.64 -5.01 7.12
N VAL A 179 -7.41 -4.90 5.81
CA VAL A 179 -6.14 -4.38 5.26
C VAL A 179 -5.94 -2.90 5.62
N LEU A 180 -7.01 -2.08 5.53
CA LEU A 180 -6.95 -0.67 5.91
C LEU A 180 -6.65 -0.51 7.40
N THR A 181 -7.29 -1.30 8.26
CA THR A 181 -7.06 -1.23 9.71
C THR A 181 -5.61 -1.58 10.05
N LEU A 182 -5.06 -2.63 9.44
CA LEU A 182 -3.66 -3.02 9.64
C LEU A 182 -2.70 -1.91 9.17
N GLY A 183 -2.92 -1.36 7.97
CA GLY A 183 -2.08 -0.30 7.44
C GLY A 183 -2.18 1.01 8.24
N LEU A 184 -3.36 1.39 8.70
CA LEU A 184 -3.55 2.53 9.60
C LEU A 184 -2.87 2.31 10.95
N THR A 185 -2.95 1.10 11.51
CA THR A 185 -2.23 0.76 12.74
C THR A 185 -0.73 0.94 12.58
N PHE A 186 -0.18 0.47 11.45
CA PHE A 186 1.24 0.64 11.14
C PHE A 186 1.60 2.11 10.94
N GLY A 187 0.83 2.85 10.15
CA GLY A 187 1.05 4.28 9.88
C GLY A 187 0.99 5.13 11.15
N ILE A 188 -0.09 5.01 11.93
CA ILE A 188 -0.26 5.75 13.19
C ILE A 188 0.89 5.45 14.15
N ALA A 189 1.30 4.18 14.30
CA ALA A 189 2.44 3.85 15.15
C ALA A 189 3.74 4.49 14.64
N GLN A 190 3.97 4.57 13.33
CA GLN A 190 5.15 5.27 12.79
C GLN A 190 5.07 6.79 12.98
N GLN A 191 3.88 7.39 12.88
CA GLN A 191 3.68 8.82 13.14
C GLN A 191 3.94 9.16 14.62
N LEU A 192 3.43 8.35 15.55
CA LEU A 192 3.70 8.49 17.00
C LEU A 192 5.17 8.27 17.34
N ARG A 193 5.91 7.51 16.52
CA ARG A 193 7.36 7.38 16.71
C ARG A 193 8.12 8.59 16.21
N GLY A 194 7.51 9.45 15.39
CA GLY A 194 8.21 10.48 14.63
C GLY A 194 8.89 9.95 13.36
N ALA A 195 8.52 8.77 12.86
CA ALA A 195 9.17 8.16 11.69
C ALA A 195 8.59 8.64 10.36
N HIS A 196 7.30 9.01 10.32
CA HIS A 196 6.60 9.38 9.09
C HIS A 196 5.60 10.51 9.33
N PHE A 197 5.39 11.37 8.34
CA PHE A 197 4.25 12.28 8.30
C PHE A 197 3.01 11.61 7.69
N ILE A 198 1.83 12.23 7.84
CA ILE A 198 0.57 11.71 7.29
C ILE A 198 0.66 11.56 5.78
N SER A 199 1.26 12.53 5.07
CA SER A 199 1.38 12.44 3.61
C SER A 199 2.12 11.18 3.16
N HIS A 200 3.10 10.72 3.94
CA HIS A 200 3.88 9.53 3.62
C HIS A 200 2.96 8.30 3.56
N ASP A 201 2.01 8.18 4.49
CA ASP A 201 1.02 7.11 4.52
C ASP A 201 0.00 7.21 3.39
N ILE A 202 -0.47 8.42 3.06
CA ILE A 202 -1.43 8.66 1.97
C ILE A 202 -0.82 8.31 0.61
N TRP A 203 0.44 8.67 0.38
CA TRP A 203 1.16 8.25 -0.81
C TRP A 203 1.32 6.73 -0.87
N THR A 204 1.71 6.10 0.24
CA THR A 204 1.88 4.65 0.29
C THR A 204 0.60 3.89 -0.03
N ILE A 205 -0.54 4.24 0.58
CA ILE A 205 -1.81 3.55 0.31
C ILE A 205 -2.24 3.74 -1.15
N TYR A 206 -2.02 4.93 -1.71
CA TYR A 206 -2.34 5.20 -3.12
C TYR A 206 -1.49 4.35 -4.07
N ILE A 207 -0.17 4.30 -3.85
CA ILE A 207 0.75 3.46 -4.63
C ILE A 207 0.29 2.00 -4.57
N CYS A 208 0.07 1.47 -3.36
CA CYS A 208 -0.34 0.07 -3.17
C CYS A 208 -1.68 -0.24 -3.83
N TRP A 209 -2.66 0.68 -3.72
CA TRP A 209 -3.95 0.54 -4.39
C TRP A 209 -3.79 0.51 -5.91
N MET A 210 -3.04 1.45 -6.48
CA MET A 210 -2.84 1.54 -7.94
C MET A 210 -2.09 0.34 -8.48
N SER A 211 -1.01 -0.10 -7.81
CA SER A 211 -0.30 -1.33 -8.16
C SER A 211 -1.23 -2.54 -8.18
N ALA A 212 -2.06 -2.72 -7.14
CA ALA A 212 -3.03 -3.80 -7.07
C ALA A 212 -4.12 -3.71 -8.15
N ALA A 213 -4.68 -2.53 -8.39
CA ALA A 213 -5.71 -2.30 -9.38
C ALA A 213 -5.20 -2.56 -10.80
N LEU A 214 -4.05 -1.98 -11.17
CA LEU A 214 -3.46 -2.12 -12.51
C LEU A 214 -3.06 -3.58 -12.78
N CYS A 215 -2.41 -4.24 -11.82
CA CYS A 215 -2.10 -5.67 -11.94
C CYS A 215 -3.37 -6.51 -12.12
N TYR A 216 -4.46 -6.17 -11.42
CA TYR A 216 -5.71 -6.92 -11.52
C TYR A 216 -6.32 -6.80 -12.92
N TYR A 217 -6.28 -5.60 -13.49
CA TYR A 217 -6.76 -5.38 -14.86
C TYR A 217 -5.92 -6.10 -15.89
N TRP A 218 -4.59 -6.04 -15.75
CA TRP A 218 -3.67 -6.72 -16.66
C TRP A 218 -3.88 -8.24 -16.63
N VAL A 219 -3.91 -8.85 -15.44
CA VAL A 219 -4.01 -10.31 -15.29
C VAL A 219 -5.40 -10.85 -15.63
N PHE A 220 -6.49 -10.21 -15.17
CA PHE A 220 -7.84 -10.80 -15.22
C PHE A 220 -8.79 -10.17 -16.21
N ARG A 221 -8.46 -9.00 -16.78
CA ARG A 221 -9.40 -8.23 -17.60
C ARG A 221 -8.89 -7.93 -19.01
N LEU A 222 -7.58 -7.88 -19.24
CA LEU A 222 -6.98 -7.82 -20.58
C LEU A 222 -6.74 -9.21 -21.18
N GLY A 223 -6.49 -10.23 -20.36
CA GLY A 223 -6.33 -11.63 -20.78
C GLY A 223 -7.62 -12.36 -21.20
N ARG A 224 -8.66 -11.65 -21.65
CA ARG A 224 -9.81 -12.25 -22.34
C ARG A 224 -9.51 -12.29 -23.84
N GLU A 225 -8.74 -13.27 -24.28
CA GLU A 225 -8.99 -13.80 -25.62
C GLU A 225 -10.45 -14.25 -25.67
N GLN A 226 -11.15 -13.73 -26.65
CA GLN A 226 -12.49 -14.14 -27.03
C GLN A 226 -12.39 -15.60 -27.51
N ALA A 227 -12.80 -16.56 -26.69
CA ALA A 227 -13.36 -17.77 -27.27
C ALA A 227 -14.73 -17.38 -27.85
N PRO A 228 -14.96 -17.49 -29.17
CA PRO A 228 -16.28 -17.25 -29.73
C PRO A 228 -17.28 -18.20 -29.07
N ALA A 229 -18.50 -17.70 -28.83
CA ALA A 229 -19.58 -18.55 -28.38
C ALA A 229 -19.78 -19.70 -29.39
N PRO A 230 -19.99 -20.95 -28.95
CA PRO A 230 -20.34 -22.02 -29.89
C PRO A 230 -21.58 -21.61 -30.68
N ALA A 231 -21.51 -21.74 -32.00
CA ALA A 231 -22.65 -21.50 -32.87
C ALA A 231 -23.82 -22.41 -32.43
N PRO A 232 -25.08 -21.92 -32.43
CA PRO A 232 -26.23 -22.78 -32.20
C PRO A 232 -26.19 -23.94 -33.21
N LEU A 233 -26.37 -25.16 -32.72
CA LEU A 233 -26.57 -26.31 -33.59
C LEU A 233 -27.77 -26.00 -34.49
N ALA A 234 -27.55 -26.04 -35.81
CA ALA A 234 -28.62 -25.93 -36.78
C ALA A 234 -29.70 -26.95 -36.43
N SER A 235 -30.93 -26.47 -36.22
CA SER A 235 -32.11 -27.32 -36.19
C SER A 235 -32.13 -28.10 -37.50
N GLY A 236 -32.03 -29.43 -37.40
CA GLY A 236 -32.18 -30.32 -38.55
C GLY A 236 -33.52 -30.12 -39.24
N PRO A 237 -33.66 -30.56 -40.50
CA PRO A 237 -34.88 -30.38 -41.26
C PRO A 237 -36.05 -31.09 -40.56
N GLU A 238 -37.16 -30.37 -40.40
CA GLU A 238 -38.45 -30.96 -40.06
C GLU A 238 -38.94 -31.75 -41.28
N ASP A 239 -39.03 -33.07 -41.14
CA ASP A 239 -39.79 -33.97 -42.02
C ASP A 239 -41.28 -33.97 -41.65
#